data_AF-A0A060VU68-F1
#
_entry.id   AF-A0A060VU68-F1
#
_cell.length_a   1.000
_cell.length_b   1.000
_cell.length_c   1.000
_cell.angle_alpha   90.00
_cell.angle_beta   90.00
_cell.angle_gamma   90.00
#
_symmetry.space_group_name_H-M   'P 1'
#
loop_
_entity.id
_entity.type
_entity.pdbx_description
1 polymer ?
#
loop_
_entity_poly.entity_id
_entity_poly.type
_entity_poly.pdbx_seq_one_letter_code
_entity_poly.pdbx_strand_id
1 'polypeptide(L)'
;MWRKAAGAALLALAVGYFYHTNPELPEQVLQYLSLPHPSTQGDPTFEQVISTAWETLITAPASQWGRVAVGVNACVDVVVSGIGLLQALAVDPGLGRDHEVLHSKEDLKEAFIHYMERGSAAERFFTDKEVFQRIARAAAEYPGAQATICWRKCCSHWTETCHIPSADGSAMWACWA
;
A
#
# COMPACT_ATOMS: atom_id res chain seq x y z
N MET A 1 -34.79 -35.41 31.79
CA MET A 1 -33.78 -34.35 31.50
C MET A 1 -32.57 -34.38 32.45
N TRP A 2 -32.73 -34.85 33.70
CA TRP A 2 -31.68 -34.81 34.72
C TRP A 2 -30.43 -35.66 34.43
N ARG A 3 -30.57 -36.80 33.74
CA ARG A 3 -29.43 -37.66 33.37
C ARG A 3 -28.44 -37.00 32.40
N LYS A 4 -28.92 -36.13 31.51
CA LYS A 4 -28.07 -35.38 30.57
C LYS A 4 -27.32 -34.25 31.27
N ALA A 5 -27.99 -33.57 32.20
CA ALA A 5 -27.37 -32.54 33.03
C ALA A 5 -26.31 -33.12 33.98
N ALA A 6 -26.58 -34.27 34.59
CA ALA A 6 -25.60 -34.99 35.42
C ALA A 6 -24.39 -35.46 34.59
N GLY A 7 -24.62 -35.95 33.36
CA GLY A 7 -23.54 -36.30 32.44
C GLY A 7 -22.67 -35.11 32.07
N ALA A 8 -23.28 -33.96 31.76
CA ALA A 8 -22.54 -32.73 31.45
C ALA A 8 -21.73 -32.21 32.65
N ALA A 9 -22.30 -32.27 33.87
CA ALA A 9 -21.61 -31.86 35.08
C ALA A 9 -20.42 -32.77 35.41
N LEU A 10 -20.56 -34.09 35.26
CA LEU A 10 -19.46 -35.03 35.45
C LEU A 10 -18.35 -34.82 34.43
N LEU A 11 -18.71 -34.53 33.18
CA LEU A 11 -17.74 -34.26 32.13
C LEU A 11 -16.98 -32.96 32.38
N ALA A 12 -17.67 -31.91 32.82
CA ALA A 12 -17.04 -30.65 33.21
C ALA A 12 -16.08 -30.82 34.40
N LEU A 13 -16.46 -31.61 35.41
CA LEU A 13 -15.60 -31.91 36.55
C LEU A 13 -14.41 -32.79 36.16
N ALA A 14 -14.60 -33.77 35.29
CA ALA A 14 -13.51 -34.61 34.79
C ALA A 14 -12.51 -33.79 33.97
N VAL A 15 -12.98 -32.91 33.10
CA VAL A 15 -12.14 -31.98 32.33
C VAL A 15 -11.42 -31.01 33.26
N GLY A 16 -12.13 -30.38 34.21
CA GLY A 16 -11.52 -29.48 35.19
C GLY A 16 -10.46 -30.16 36.05
N TYR A 17 -10.71 -31.39 36.50
CA TYR A 17 -9.75 -32.19 37.25
C TYR A 17 -8.52 -32.56 36.41
N PHE A 18 -8.72 -32.89 35.14
CA PHE A 18 -7.64 -33.21 34.21
C PHE A 18 -6.74 -31.99 33.93
N TYR A 19 -7.32 -30.81 33.76
CA TYR A 19 -6.59 -29.54 33.64
C TYR A 19 -5.86 -29.13 34.93
N HIS A 20 -6.45 -29.40 36.09
CA HIS A 20 -5.83 -29.05 37.38
C HIS A 20 -4.65 -29.96 37.74
N THR A 21 -4.72 -31.23 37.36
CA THR A 21 -3.66 -32.23 37.62
C THR A 21 -2.50 -32.17 36.64
N ASN A 22 -2.70 -31.57 35.46
CA ASN A 22 -1.68 -31.43 34.42
C ASN A 22 -1.58 -29.97 33.96
N PRO A 23 -0.94 -29.09 34.76
CA PRO A 23 -0.80 -27.67 34.44
C PRO A 23 0.06 -27.39 33.19
N GLU A 24 0.83 -28.37 32.72
CA GLU A 24 1.70 -28.29 31.54
C GLU A 24 0.98 -28.66 30.21
N LEU A 25 -0.26 -29.16 30.27
CA LEU A 25 -1.02 -29.51 29.06
C LEU A 25 -1.28 -28.33 28.11
N PRO A 26 -1.58 -27.10 28.55
CA PRO A 26 -1.81 -25.99 27.64
C PRO A 26 -0.56 -25.67 26.80
N GLU A 27 0.62 -25.71 27.42
CA GLU A 27 1.92 -25.50 26.79
C GLU A 27 2.27 -26.66 25.83
N GLN A 28 2.03 -27.91 26.24
CA GLN A 28 2.24 -29.07 25.37
C GLN A 28 1.29 -29.09 24.17
N VAL A 29 0.01 -28.72 24.36
CA VAL A 29 -0.96 -28.59 23.27
C VAL A 29 -0.58 -27.42 22.35
N LEU A 30 -0.07 -26.31 22.88
CA LEU A 30 0.49 -25.22 22.08
C LEU A 30 1.72 -25.68 21.28
N GLN A 31 2.56 -26.56 21.82
CA GLN A 31 3.67 -27.19 21.08
C GLN A 31 3.19 -28.18 20.01
N TYR A 32 2.10 -28.91 20.25
CA TYR A 32 1.46 -29.75 19.23
C TYR A 32 0.73 -28.94 18.14
N LEU A 33 0.23 -27.75 18.46
CA LEU A 33 -0.29 -26.78 17.49
C LEU A 33 0.84 -26.07 16.75
N SER A 34 1.98 -25.87 17.43
CA SER A 34 3.23 -25.38 16.87
C SER A 34 4.03 -26.54 16.26
N LEU A 35 3.41 -27.26 15.32
CA LEU A 35 4.11 -28.28 14.54
C LEU A 35 5.38 -27.66 13.93
N PRO A 36 6.59 -28.16 14.24
CA PRO A 36 7.70 -28.00 13.34
C PRO A 36 7.33 -28.82 12.10
N HIS A 37 7.13 -28.16 10.96
CA HIS A 37 6.91 -28.86 9.70
C HIS A 37 8.17 -29.68 9.43
N PRO A 38 8.11 -31.03 9.37
CA PRO A 38 9.21 -31.77 8.79
C PRO A 38 9.27 -31.30 7.34
N SER A 39 10.34 -30.62 6.95
CA SER A 39 10.57 -30.22 5.57
C SER A 39 10.84 -31.48 4.75
N THR A 40 9.78 -32.19 4.37
CA THR A 40 9.82 -33.22 3.35
C THR A 40 9.94 -32.49 2.02
N GLN A 41 10.92 -32.85 1.19
CA GLN A 41 11.06 -32.27 -0.14
C GLN A 41 9.76 -32.52 -0.93
N GLY A 42 8.93 -31.48 -1.06
CA GLY A 42 7.61 -31.56 -1.68
C GLY A 42 6.46 -30.98 -0.86
N ASP A 43 6.66 -30.62 0.41
CA ASP A 43 5.60 -29.99 1.22
C ASP A 43 5.39 -28.52 0.83
N PRO A 44 4.13 -28.08 0.67
CA PRO A 44 3.81 -26.71 0.26
C PRO A 44 4.26 -25.71 1.32
N THR A 45 4.80 -24.56 0.89
CA THR A 45 5.21 -23.51 1.83
C THR A 45 3.99 -22.98 2.59
N PHE A 46 4.22 -22.34 3.74
CA PHE A 46 3.14 -21.74 4.53
C PHE A 46 2.33 -20.72 3.70
N GLU A 47 3.00 -19.91 2.88
CA GLU A 47 2.36 -18.98 1.96
C GLU A 47 1.49 -19.69 0.92
N GLN A 48 1.91 -20.86 0.43
CA GLN A 48 1.13 -21.67 -0.49
C GLN A 48 -0.11 -22.28 0.18
N VAL A 49 0.02 -22.73 1.44
CA VAL A 49 -1.11 -23.22 2.23
C VAL A 49 -2.14 -22.10 2.43
N ILE A 50 -1.70 -20.91 2.82
CA ILE A 50 -2.58 -19.76 3.02
C ILE A 50 -3.20 -19.27 1.72
N SER A 51 -2.44 -19.14 0.62
CA SER A 51 -2.97 -18.71 -0.66
C SER A 51 -3.99 -19.69 -1.22
N THR A 52 -3.75 -21.00 -1.08
CA THR A 52 -4.70 -22.05 -1.46
C THR A 52 -5.99 -21.99 -0.63
N ALA A 53 -5.86 -21.73 0.67
CA ALA A 53 -7.02 -21.54 1.54
C ALA A 53 -7.83 -20.30 1.13
N TRP A 54 -7.18 -19.18 0.80
CA TRP A 54 -7.87 -17.97 0.31
C TRP A 54 -8.57 -18.19 -1.02
N GLU A 55 -7.93 -18.88 -1.97
CA GLU A 55 -8.53 -19.22 -3.26
C GLU A 55 -9.80 -20.07 -3.09
N THR A 56 -9.82 -20.94 -2.07
CA THR A 56 -10.98 -21.78 -1.76
C THR A 56 -12.08 -21.00 -1.04
N LEU A 57 -11.73 -20.03 -0.20
CA LEU A 57 -12.68 -19.34 0.69
C LEU A 57 -13.28 -18.06 0.08
N ILE A 58 -12.52 -17.32 -0.73
CA ILE A 58 -12.95 -16.06 -1.32
C ILE A 58 -13.81 -16.36 -2.54
N THR A 59 -15.12 -16.42 -2.32
CA THR A 59 -16.12 -16.63 -3.37
C THR A 59 -17.02 -15.41 -3.52
N ALA A 60 -17.58 -15.22 -4.71
CA ALA A 60 -18.50 -14.11 -4.96
C ALA A 60 -19.77 -14.27 -4.11
N PRO A 61 -20.33 -13.17 -3.57
CA PRO A 61 -21.55 -13.23 -2.79
C PRO A 61 -22.75 -13.64 -3.65
N ALA A 62 -23.74 -14.29 -3.03
CA ALA A 62 -24.96 -14.76 -3.70
C ALA A 62 -25.79 -13.62 -4.33
N SER A 63 -25.71 -12.41 -3.75
CA SER A 63 -26.29 -11.20 -4.34
C SER A 63 -25.16 -10.27 -4.76
N GLN A 64 -25.09 -9.97 -6.05
CA GLN A 64 -24.10 -9.07 -6.61
C GLN A 64 -24.66 -7.66 -6.79
N TRP A 65 -23.78 -6.66 -6.77
CA TRP A 65 -24.15 -5.29 -7.06
C TRP A 65 -24.53 -5.16 -8.54
N GLY A 66 -25.77 -4.73 -8.82
CA GLY A 66 -26.22 -4.54 -10.21
C GLY A 66 -25.55 -3.36 -10.92
N ARG A 67 -25.15 -2.33 -10.17
CA ARG A 67 -24.40 -1.15 -10.65
C ARG A 67 -23.56 -0.61 -9.49
N VAL A 68 -22.35 -0.13 -9.80
CA VAL A 68 -21.49 0.58 -8.85
C VAL A 68 -21.05 1.90 -9.47
N ALA A 69 -21.10 2.98 -8.70
CA ALA A 69 -20.59 4.29 -9.09
C ALA A 69 -19.32 4.58 -8.31
N VAL A 70 -18.24 4.94 -9.00
CA VAL A 70 -16.93 5.24 -8.42
C VAL A 70 -16.45 6.58 -8.96
N GLY A 71 -16.01 7.46 -8.06
CA GLY A 71 -15.57 8.82 -8.35
C GLY A 71 -15.18 9.54 -7.05
N VAL A 72 -14.68 10.77 -7.08
CA VAL A 72 -14.58 11.70 -8.22
C VAL A 72 -13.15 11.89 -8.75
N ASN A 73 -12.15 11.34 -8.06
CA ASN A 73 -10.75 11.59 -8.33
C ASN A 73 -10.08 10.42 -9.07
N ALA A 74 -9.48 10.75 -10.21
CA ALA A 74 -8.65 9.86 -11.01
C ALA A 74 -7.41 10.62 -11.47
N CYS A 75 -6.26 9.96 -11.50
CA CYS A 75 -5.02 10.50 -12.05
C CYS A 75 -4.31 9.45 -12.92
N VAL A 76 -3.34 9.92 -13.69
CA VAL A 76 -2.39 9.07 -14.41
C VAL A 76 -1.04 9.26 -13.74
N ASP A 77 -0.51 8.18 -13.19
CA ASP A 77 0.79 8.15 -12.56
C ASP A 77 1.82 7.78 -13.63
N VAL A 78 2.81 8.64 -13.82
CA VAL A 78 3.90 8.46 -14.78
C VAL A 78 5.19 8.20 -14.00
N VAL A 79 5.70 6.98 -14.08
CA VAL A 79 6.96 6.59 -13.45
C VAL A 79 8.07 6.68 -14.49
N VAL A 80 9.09 7.49 -14.20
CA VAL A 80 10.24 7.74 -15.06
C VAL A 80 11.51 7.87 -14.23
N SER A 81 12.68 7.72 -14.88
CA SER A 81 13.95 8.08 -14.26
C SER A 81 14.00 9.58 -14.00
N GLY A 82 14.16 9.99 -12.74
CA GLY A 82 14.24 11.41 -12.38
C GLY A 82 15.44 12.12 -13.03
N ILE A 83 16.61 11.48 -13.05
CA ILE A 83 17.79 12.00 -13.77
C ILE A 83 17.50 12.14 -15.26
N GLY A 84 16.89 11.10 -15.86
CA GLY A 84 16.57 11.07 -17.28
C GLY A 84 15.58 12.16 -17.67
N LEU A 85 14.57 12.42 -16.82
CA LEU A 85 13.62 13.50 -17.01
C LEU A 85 14.29 14.87 -16.94
N LEU A 86 15.15 15.12 -15.94
CA LEU A 86 15.87 16.40 -15.83
C LEU A 86 16.79 16.65 -17.04
N GLN A 87 17.43 15.61 -17.56
CA GLN A 87 18.22 15.67 -18.79
C GLN A 87 17.34 16.00 -20.01
N ALA A 88 16.18 15.35 -20.15
CA ALA A 88 15.24 15.62 -21.24
C ALA A 88 14.64 17.03 -21.18
N LEU A 89 14.52 17.60 -19.97
CA LEU A 89 14.09 18.97 -19.76
C LEU A 89 15.20 20.01 -20.02
N ALA A 90 16.41 19.56 -20.37
CA ALA A 90 17.60 20.37 -20.60
C ALA A 90 17.92 21.29 -19.41
N VAL A 91 17.82 20.76 -18.18
CA VAL A 91 18.17 21.50 -16.97
C VAL A 91 19.61 21.18 -16.56
N ASP A 92 20.42 22.21 -16.36
CA ASP A 92 21.80 22.05 -15.94
C ASP A 92 21.91 21.53 -14.50
N PRO A 93 22.85 20.59 -14.22
CA PRO A 93 23.11 20.11 -12.87
C PRO A 93 23.54 21.27 -11.97
N GLY A 94 23.07 21.26 -10.72
CA GLY A 94 23.32 22.33 -9.75
C GLY A 94 23.29 21.81 -8.32
N LEU A 95 23.17 22.73 -7.37
CA LEU A 95 23.08 22.39 -5.95
C LEU A 95 21.65 21.95 -5.59
N GLY A 96 21.54 20.99 -4.68
CA GLY A 96 20.26 20.55 -4.12
C GLY A 96 19.76 21.51 -3.04
N ARG A 97 18.50 21.92 -3.13
CA ARG A 97 17.80 22.73 -2.13
C ARG A 97 16.35 22.26 -2.03
N ASP A 98 15.85 22.12 -0.81
CA ASP A 98 14.43 21.83 -0.60
C ASP A 98 13.58 23.07 -0.89
N HIS A 99 12.44 22.81 -1.53
CA HIS A 99 11.39 23.77 -1.85
C HIS A 99 10.08 23.15 -1.42
N GLU A 100 9.34 23.82 -0.54
CA GLU A 100 8.03 23.34 -0.07
C GLU A 100 7.00 23.29 -1.21
N VAL A 101 7.10 24.26 -2.13
CA VAL A 101 6.25 24.39 -3.32
C VAL A 101 7.14 24.67 -4.52
N LEU A 102 6.86 24.01 -5.64
CA LEU A 102 7.62 24.16 -6.88
C LEU A 102 6.92 25.20 -7.78
N HIS A 103 7.66 26.21 -8.21
CA HIS A 103 7.18 27.24 -9.13
C HIS A 103 7.84 27.15 -10.50
N SER A 104 9.01 26.52 -10.59
CA SER A 104 9.83 26.48 -11.80
C SER A 104 10.48 25.11 -12.06
N LYS A 105 11.11 24.96 -13.23
CA LYS A 105 11.91 23.77 -13.55
C LYS A 105 13.17 23.69 -12.67
N GLU A 106 13.67 24.86 -12.27
CA GLU A 106 14.82 25.03 -11.41
C GLU A 106 14.49 24.53 -9.99
N ASP A 107 13.34 24.92 -9.42
CA ASP A 107 12.89 24.42 -8.12
C ASP A 107 12.72 22.91 -8.12
N LEU A 108 12.14 22.37 -9.21
CA LEU A 108 12.01 20.94 -9.43
C LEU A 108 13.37 20.24 -9.40
N LYS A 109 14.35 20.74 -10.15
CA LYS A 109 15.72 20.20 -10.15
C LYS A 109 16.34 20.28 -8.76
N GLU A 110 16.30 21.45 -8.12
CA GLU A 110 16.91 21.67 -6.81
C GLU A 110 16.31 20.75 -5.74
N ALA A 111 14.99 20.63 -5.70
CA ALA A 111 14.28 19.75 -4.78
C ALA A 111 14.59 18.28 -5.08
N PHE A 112 14.59 17.88 -6.36
CA PHE A 112 14.95 16.53 -6.76
C PHE A 112 16.37 16.16 -6.28
N ILE A 113 17.37 17.00 -6.54
CA ILE A 113 18.75 16.76 -6.12
C ILE A 113 18.83 16.66 -4.59
N HIS A 114 18.16 17.56 -3.86
CA HIS A 114 18.14 17.55 -2.40
C HIS A 114 17.68 16.21 -1.82
N TYR A 115 16.61 15.65 -2.36
CA TYR A 115 16.02 14.39 -1.91
C TYR A 115 16.77 13.16 -2.41
N MET A 116 17.28 13.23 -3.64
CA MET A 116 18.08 12.17 -4.25
C MET A 116 19.41 11.96 -3.50
N GLU A 117 20.11 13.02 -3.10
CA GLU A 117 21.34 12.95 -2.31
C GLU A 117 21.14 12.25 -0.95
N ARG A 118 19.92 12.34 -0.40
CA ARG A 118 19.55 11.75 0.89
C ARG A 118 18.97 10.35 0.76
N GLY A 119 18.61 9.92 -0.46
CA GLY A 119 17.86 8.67 -0.68
C GLY A 119 16.52 8.67 0.05
N SER A 120 15.86 9.83 0.12
CA SER A 120 14.62 10.01 0.89
C SER A 120 13.47 10.42 -0.03
N ALA A 121 12.30 9.83 0.20
CA ALA A 121 11.10 10.14 -0.55
C ALA A 121 10.58 11.55 -0.25
N ALA A 122 9.98 12.20 -1.26
CA ALA A 122 9.21 13.41 -1.08
C ALA A 122 8.13 13.58 -2.15
N GLU A 123 7.09 14.34 -1.80
CA GLU A 123 6.03 14.78 -2.70
C GLU A 123 5.92 16.31 -2.61
N ARG A 124 5.78 16.97 -3.77
CA ARG A 124 5.71 18.43 -3.86
C ARG A 124 4.63 18.89 -4.82
N PHE A 125 3.94 19.95 -4.43
CA PHE A 125 2.98 20.62 -5.29
C PHE A 125 3.70 21.51 -6.30
N PHE A 126 3.32 21.41 -7.55
CA PHE A 126 3.79 22.29 -8.62
C PHE A 126 2.70 23.31 -8.93
N THR A 127 3.03 24.60 -8.87
CA THR A 127 2.03 25.69 -8.97
C THR A 127 1.80 26.18 -10.38
N ASP A 128 2.85 26.27 -11.21
CA ASP A 128 2.74 26.78 -12.58
C ASP A 128 2.21 25.68 -13.51
N LYS A 129 0.95 25.84 -13.92
CA LYS A 129 0.18 24.90 -14.74
C LYS A 129 0.83 24.61 -16.07
N GLU A 130 1.25 25.64 -16.80
CA GLU A 130 1.80 25.54 -18.14
C GLU A 130 3.17 24.87 -18.12
N VAL A 131 4.00 25.18 -17.13
CA VAL A 131 5.30 24.53 -16.92
C VAL A 131 5.10 23.07 -16.54
N PHE A 132 4.20 22.75 -15.61
CA PHE A 132 3.92 21.37 -15.24
C PHE A 132 3.37 20.55 -16.40
N GLN A 133 2.46 21.09 -17.20
CA GLN A 133 1.95 20.38 -18.38
C GLN A 133 3.06 20.02 -19.37
N ARG A 134 4.04 20.90 -19.56
CA ARG A 134 5.23 20.60 -20.37
C ARG A 134 6.09 19.50 -19.75
N ILE A 135 6.29 19.55 -18.44
CA ILE A 135 7.05 18.52 -17.70
C ILE A 135 6.33 17.16 -17.77
N ALA A 136 5.03 17.13 -17.50
CA ALA A 136 4.20 15.93 -17.54
C ALA A 136 4.17 15.31 -18.94
N ARG A 137 4.09 16.13 -19.99
CA ARG A 137 4.21 15.66 -21.38
C ARG A 137 5.59 15.06 -21.64
N ALA A 138 6.65 15.77 -21.27
CA ALA A 138 8.02 15.27 -21.43
C ALA A 138 8.25 13.95 -20.68
N ALA A 139 7.67 13.80 -19.48
CA ALA A 139 7.71 12.56 -18.71
C ALA A 139 6.92 11.43 -19.40
N ALA A 140 5.71 11.70 -19.89
CA ALA A 140 4.88 10.70 -20.56
C ALA A 140 5.48 10.23 -21.91
N GLU A 141 6.19 11.11 -22.61
CA GLU A 141 6.87 10.81 -23.88
C GLU A 141 8.29 10.25 -23.68
N TYR A 142 8.79 10.20 -22.45
CA TYR A 142 10.15 9.75 -22.16
C TYR A 142 10.33 8.25 -22.47
N PRO A 143 11.44 7.84 -23.13
CA PRO A 143 11.72 6.43 -23.38
C PRO A 143 11.77 5.62 -22.07
N GLY A 144 10.89 4.63 -21.94
CA GLY A 144 10.79 3.80 -20.74
C GLY A 144 9.84 4.33 -19.66
N ALA A 145 9.06 5.38 -19.95
CA ALA A 145 7.97 5.82 -19.09
C ALA A 145 6.93 4.71 -18.90
N GLN A 146 6.49 4.52 -17.66
CA GLN A 146 5.40 3.61 -17.30
C GLN A 146 4.20 4.42 -16.83
N ALA A 147 3.07 4.30 -17.51
CA ALA A 147 1.84 5.02 -17.18
C ALA A 147 0.81 4.06 -16.56
N THR A 148 0.26 4.42 -15.41
CA THR A 148 -0.81 3.66 -14.74
C THR A 148 -1.96 4.60 -14.38
N ILE A 149 -3.20 4.15 -14.56
CA ILE A 149 -4.38 4.90 -14.10
C ILE A 149 -4.59 4.59 -12.63
N CYS A 150 -4.61 5.61 -11.79
CA CYS A 150 -4.89 5.49 -10.38
C CYS A 150 -6.25 6.12 -10.05
N TRP A 151 -7.17 5.29 -9.56
CA TRP A 151 -8.37 5.76 -8.88
C TRP A 151 -7.96 6.08 -7.45
N ARG A 152 -7.73 7.37 -7.18
CA ARG A 152 -7.10 7.80 -5.94
C ARG A 152 -8.09 7.58 -4.78
N LYS A 153 -8.01 6.44 -4.09
CA LYS A 153 -8.67 6.28 -2.79
C LYS A 153 -7.97 7.28 -1.87
N CYS A 154 -8.66 8.37 -1.55
CA CYS A 154 -8.10 9.51 -0.82
C CYS A 154 -7.22 9.02 0.34
N CYS A 155 -5.94 9.35 0.32
CA CYS A 155 -5.11 9.38 1.51
C CYS A 155 -5.69 10.54 2.35
N SER A 156 -6.72 10.25 3.14
CA SER A 156 -7.59 11.23 3.80
C SER A 156 -6.88 12.11 4.85
N HIS A 157 -5.56 12.03 4.95
CA HIS A 157 -4.78 12.76 5.94
C HIS A 157 -4.15 14.06 5.41
N TRP A 158 -4.16 14.29 4.09
CA TRP A 158 -3.47 15.46 3.49
C TRP A 158 -4.40 16.48 2.82
N THR A 159 -5.70 16.19 2.69
CA THR A 159 -6.67 17.14 2.10
C THR A 159 -7.18 18.20 3.08
N GLU A 160 -6.96 18.05 4.39
CA GLU A 160 -7.43 19.05 5.38
C GLU A 160 -6.54 20.30 5.47
N THR A 161 -5.30 20.26 4.96
CA THR A 161 -4.34 21.40 5.04
C THR A 161 -4.18 22.20 3.73
N CYS A 162 -4.72 21.74 2.60
CA CYS A 162 -4.54 22.41 1.31
C CYS A 162 -5.86 23.00 0.78
N HIS A 163 -6.24 24.18 1.30
CA HIS A 163 -7.20 25.05 0.61
C HIS A 163 -6.48 25.77 -0.54
N ILE A 164 -6.34 25.11 -1.69
CA ILE A 164 -5.96 25.78 -2.95
C ILE A 164 -6.99 25.40 -4.03
N PRO A 165 -7.86 26.34 -4.45
CA PRO A 165 -8.82 26.07 -5.51
C PRO A 165 -8.09 26.12 -6.86
N SER A 166 -7.82 24.96 -7.45
CA SER A 166 -7.61 24.87 -8.90
C SER A 166 -8.99 24.95 -9.56
N ALA A 167 -9.19 25.94 -10.43
CA ALA A 167 -10.46 26.22 -11.11
C ALA A 167 -10.90 25.10 -12.09
N ASP A 168 -10.07 24.08 -12.27
CA ASP A 168 -10.18 22.99 -13.23
C ASP A 168 -9.97 21.60 -12.60
N GLY A 169 -9.88 21.51 -11.26
CA GLY A 169 -9.89 20.25 -10.51
C GLY A 169 -8.66 19.35 -10.69
N SER A 170 -7.59 19.83 -11.33
CA SER A 170 -6.37 19.06 -11.56
C SER A 170 -5.30 19.41 -10.52
N ALA A 171 -4.95 18.46 -9.66
CA ALA A 171 -3.87 18.63 -8.70
C ALA A 171 -2.52 18.20 -9.32
N MET A 172 -1.52 19.06 -9.23
CA MET A 172 -0.22 18.90 -9.88
C MET A 172 0.85 18.54 -8.86
N TRP A 173 1.26 17.28 -8.87
CA TRP A 173 2.19 16.73 -7.88
C TRP A 173 3.39 16.08 -8.55
N ALA A 174 4.55 16.25 -7.95
CA ALA A 174 5.76 15.53 -8.31
C ALA A 174 6.26 14.73 -7.11
N CYS A 175 6.52 13.44 -7.32
CA CYS A 175 6.90 12.50 -6.27
C CYS A 175 8.24 11.82 -6.61
N TRP A 176 9.05 11.58 -5.58
CA TRP A 176 10.30 10.81 -5.64
C TRP A 176 10.31 9.79 -4.51
N ALA A 177 10.89 8.62 -4.77
CA ALA A 177 11.07 7.52 -3.83
C ALA A 177 12.52 7.06 -3.84
#